data_AF-A0AAU3MBJ2-F1
#
_entry.id   AF-A0AAU3MBJ2-F1
#
_cell.length_a   1.000
_cell.length_b   1.000
_cell.length_c   1.000
_cell.angle_alpha   90.00
_cell.angle_beta   90.00
_cell.angle_gamma   90.00
#
_symmetry.space_group_name_H-M   'P 1'
#
loop_
_entity.id
_entity.type
_entity.pdbx_description
1 polymer ?
#
loop_
_entity_poly.entity_id
_entity_poly.type
_entity_poly.pdbx_seq_one_letter_code
_entity_poly.pdbx_strand_id
1 'polypeptide(L)'
;MDTKLNIFRPSATTESAAQGTVTAKSSASDWGLLLIRLTFGLLMAGHGAQKLFGIFGGKGLTETGKGFAALGFHPGKLFALICGLSEFLGGLGLALGLLTPLAAAAIIGVMINAMATVTGAHGLWETDGGVEYNVCIAVVALAVAAIGPGRLAVDRFFRWGTGGWPEAAFALGLGGIAAAIALII
;
A
#
# COMPACT_ATOMS: atom_id res chain seq x y z
N MET A 1 -77.15 -13.10 15.06
CA MET A 1 -77.21 -12.07 14.00
C MET A 1 -76.11 -11.06 14.26
N ASP A 2 -74.85 -11.50 14.42
CA ASP A 2 -73.91 -11.99 13.38
C ASP A 2 -73.30 -10.75 12.69
N THR A 3 -72.00 -10.49 12.63
CA THR A 3 -70.84 -11.38 12.54
C THR A 3 -69.58 -10.59 12.89
N LYS A 4 -68.77 -11.07 13.85
CA LYS A 4 -67.36 -10.67 13.98
C LYS A 4 -66.57 -11.34 12.86
N LEU A 5 -66.07 -10.58 11.89
CA LEU A 5 -65.23 -11.13 10.82
C LEU A 5 -63.78 -11.27 11.32
N ASN A 6 -63.50 -12.45 11.87
CA ASN A 6 -62.14 -12.93 12.14
C ASN A 6 -61.48 -13.24 10.78
N ILE A 7 -60.86 -12.25 10.14
CA ILE A 7 -60.00 -12.51 8.98
C ILE A 7 -58.67 -13.02 9.51
N PHE A 8 -58.56 -14.34 9.49
CA PHE A 8 -57.34 -15.12 9.67
C PHE A 8 -56.28 -14.63 8.67
N ARG A 9 -55.32 -13.83 9.12
CA ARG A 9 -54.14 -13.46 8.31
C ARG A 9 -53.13 -14.61 8.45
N PRO A 10 -52.84 -15.39 7.39
CA PRO A 10 -51.82 -16.42 7.46
C PRO A 10 -50.47 -15.78 7.80
N SER A 11 -49.82 -16.34 8.82
CA SER A 11 -48.48 -16.00 9.25
C SER A 11 -47.49 -16.27 8.13
N ALA A 12 -47.06 -15.21 7.44
CA ALA A 12 -45.86 -15.21 6.62
C ALA A 12 -44.61 -15.26 7.52
N THR A 13 -44.49 -16.33 8.29
CA THR A 13 -43.26 -16.78 8.92
C THR A 13 -42.78 -17.94 8.08
N THR A 14 -41.58 -17.80 7.48
CA THR A 14 -40.67 -18.86 6.95
C THR A 14 -40.15 -18.71 5.51
N GLU A 15 -39.97 -17.51 4.96
CA GLU A 15 -39.11 -17.34 3.76
C GLU A 15 -37.87 -16.43 3.96
N SER A 16 -37.75 -15.75 5.11
CA SER A 16 -36.63 -14.83 5.36
C SER A 16 -35.49 -15.43 6.21
N ALA A 17 -35.29 -16.75 6.18
CA ALA A 17 -34.25 -17.43 6.97
C ALA A 17 -33.34 -18.35 6.14
N ALA A 18 -33.35 -18.19 4.81
CA ALA A 18 -32.51 -18.97 3.88
C ALA A 18 -31.67 -18.09 2.95
N GLN A 19 -31.35 -16.85 3.33
CA GLN A 19 -30.22 -16.12 2.74
C GLN A 19 -28.92 -16.68 3.32
N GLY A 20 -28.64 -17.93 2.95
CA GLY A 20 -27.34 -18.54 3.12
C GLY A 20 -26.30 -17.62 2.48
N THR A 21 -25.21 -17.41 3.19
CA THR A 21 -24.09 -16.54 2.85
C THR A 21 -23.51 -16.93 1.48
N VAL A 22 -24.08 -16.41 0.39
CA VAL A 22 -23.46 -16.54 -0.93
C VAL A 22 -22.14 -15.83 -0.83
N THR A 23 -21.05 -16.60 -0.82
CA THR A 23 -19.70 -16.06 -0.89
C THR A 23 -19.60 -15.37 -2.24
N ALA A 24 -19.81 -14.05 -2.27
CA ALA A 24 -19.84 -13.30 -3.52
C ALA A 24 -18.53 -13.55 -4.28
N LYS A 25 -18.65 -14.08 -5.50
CA LYS A 25 -17.54 -14.36 -6.41
C LYS A 25 -16.72 -13.08 -6.62
N SER A 26 -15.39 -13.20 -6.68
CA SER A 26 -14.50 -12.06 -6.96
C SER A 26 -14.87 -11.41 -8.30
N SER A 27 -14.98 -10.09 -8.30
CA SER A 27 -15.25 -9.28 -9.49
C SER A 27 -13.98 -8.97 -10.29
N ALA A 28 -14.14 -8.46 -11.53
CA ALA A 28 -13.00 -8.00 -12.32
C ALA A 28 -12.20 -6.87 -11.61
N SER A 29 -12.89 -5.99 -10.87
CA SER A 29 -12.26 -4.93 -10.08
C SER A 29 -11.40 -5.49 -8.95
N ASP A 30 -11.81 -6.59 -8.31
CA ASP A 30 -11.02 -7.26 -7.27
C ASP A 30 -9.69 -7.79 -7.84
N TRP A 31 -9.73 -8.36 -9.05
CA TRP A 31 -8.55 -8.81 -9.77
C TRP A 31 -7.68 -7.66 -10.26
N GLY A 32 -8.28 -6.58 -10.76
CA GLY A 32 -7.55 -5.38 -11.17
C GLY A 32 -6.75 -4.78 -10.02
N LEU A 33 -7.36 -4.66 -8.83
CA LEU A 33 -6.67 -4.19 -7.63
C LEU A 33 -5.56 -5.15 -7.18
N LEU A 34 -5.78 -6.47 -7.26
CA LEU A 34 -4.74 -7.46 -7.00
C LEU A 34 -3.54 -7.29 -7.96
N LEU A 35 -3.79 -7.11 -9.26
CA LEU A 35 -2.73 -6.91 -10.24
C LEU A 35 -1.91 -5.65 -9.97
N ILE A 36 -2.58 -4.53 -9.61
CA ILE A 36 -1.90 -3.29 -9.21
C ILE A 36 -1.02 -3.54 -7.98
N ARG A 37 -1.57 -4.18 -6.94
CA ARG A 37 -0.85 -4.51 -5.70
C ARG A 37 0.36 -5.39 -5.97
N LEU A 38 0.19 -6.48 -6.72
CA LEU A 38 1.28 -7.39 -7.05
C LEU A 38 2.37 -6.69 -7.87
N THR A 39 1.99 -5.92 -8.87
CA THR A 39 2.96 -5.25 -9.75
C THR A 39 3.80 -4.24 -8.97
N PHE A 40 3.15 -3.24 -8.36
CA PHE A 40 3.88 -2.19 -7.65
C PHE A 40 4.50 -2.69 -6.35
N GLY A 41 3.83 -3.56 -5.62
CA GLY A 41 4.34 -4.15 -4.38
C GLY A 41 5.57 -5.03 -4.60
N LEU A 42 5.55 -5.91 -5.61
CA LEU A 42 6.71 -6.77 -5.89
C LEU A 42 7.86 -6.01 -6.54
N LEU A 43 7.61 -4.98 -7.35
CA LEU A 43 8.68 -4.10 -7.85
C LEU A 43 9.37 -3.36 -6.70
N MET A 44 8.61 -2.80 -5.76
CA MET A 44 9.17 -2.19 -4.55
C MET A 44 9.92 -3.20 -3.68
N ALA A 45 9.39 -4.43 -3.55
CA ALA A 45 10.10 -5.49 -2.87
C ALA A 45 11.41 -5.85 -3.58
N GLY A 46 11.44 -5.87 -4.91
CA GLY A 46 12.65 -6.04 -5.71
C GLY A 46 13.69 -4.95 -5.42
N HIS A 47 13.28 -3.68 -5.41
CA HIS A 47 14.16 -2.55 -5.06
C HIS A 47 14.71 -2.66 -3.64
N GLY A 48 13.87 -3.02 -2.67
CA GLY A 48 14.30 -3.25 -1.29
C GLY A 48 15.30 -4.41 -1.20
N ALA A 49 15.05 -5.50 -1.93
CA ALA A 49 15.95 -6.65 -1.97
C ALA A 49 17.30 -6.34 -2.64
N GLN A 50 17.31 -5.49 -3.66
CA GLN A 50 18.54 -4.96 -4.27
C GLN A 50 19.38 -4.17 -3.26
N LYS A 51 18.72 -3.35 -2.43
CA LYS A 51 19.38 -2.54 -1.39
C LYS A 51 19.84 -3.37 -0.20
N LEU A 52 19.03 -4.32 0.27
CA LEU A 52 19.33 -5.10 1.48
C LEU A 52 20.28 -6.27 1.19
N PHE A 53 19.95 -7.07 0.19
CA PHE A 53 20.57 -8.38 -0.04
C PHE A 53 21.49 -8.40 -1.27
N GLY A 54 21.44 -7.37 -2.12
CA GLY A 54 22.25 -7.32 -3.34
C GLY A 54 21.79 -8.29 -4.44
N ILE A 55 20.58 -8.82 -4.34
CA ILE A 55 20.00 -9.70 -5.37
C ILE A 55 19.33 -8.88 -6.47
N PHE A 56 18.97 -9.49 -7.60
CA PHE A 56 18.45 -8.80 -8.79
C PHE A 56 19.38 -7.70 -9.35
N GLY A 57 20.70 -7.93 -9.30
CA GLY A 57 21.71 -6.96 -9.75
C GLY A 57 21.89 -5.77 -8.80
N GLY A 58 21.40 -5.87 -7.56
CA GLY A 58 21.52 -4.83 -6.54
C GLY A 58 22.94 -4.68 -5.99
N LYS A 59 23.21 -3.52 -5.41
CA LYS A 59 24.53 -3.19 -4.83
C LYS A 59 24.73 -3.75 -3.42
N GLY A 60 23.64 -4.16 -2.76
CA GLY A 60 23.66 -4.65 -1.39
C GLY A 60 23.90 -3.54 -0.34
N LEU A 61 23.69 -3.89 0.93
CA LEU A 61 23.52 -2.90 1.98
C LEU A 61 24.73 -1.98 2.19
N THR A 62 25.93 -2.51 2.05
CA THR A 62 27.15 -1.72 2.28
C THR A 62 27.34 -0.66 1.21
N GLU A 63 27.20 -1.01 -0.07
CA GLU A 63 27.38 -0.05 -1.17
C GLU A 63 26.20 0.92 -1.27
N THR A 64 24.97 0.45 -1.02
CA THR A 64 23.82 1.34 -0.85
C THR A 64 24.06 2.33 0.29
N GLY A 65 24.62 1.89 1.41
CA GLY A 65 24.99 2.75 2.53
C GLY A 65 25.97 3.87 2.16
N LYS A 66 26.95 3.61 1.28
CA LYS A 66 27.84 4.64 0.74
C LYS A 66 27.09 5.64 -0.14
N GLY A 67 26.15 5.16 -0.95
CA GLY A 67 25.27 6.03 -1.74
C GLY A 67 24.44 6.97 -0.87
N PHE A 68 23.83 6.45 0.19
CA PHE A 68 23.09 7.28 1.16
C PHE A 68 23.98 8.31 1.87
N ALA A 69 25.20 7.92 2.25
CA ALA A 69 26.16 8.88 2.82
C ALA A 69 26.55 9.99 1.81
N ALA A 70 26.68 9.68 0.53
CA ALA A 70 26.94 10.67 -0.53
C ALA A 70 25.75 11.62 -0.75
N LEU A 71 24.53 11.19 -0.44
CA LEU A 71 23.31 12.01 -0.45
C LEU A 71 23.14 12.85 0.84
N GLY A 72 24.06 12.75 1.80
CA GLY A 72 24.04 13.52 3.05
C GLY A 72 23.38 12.82 4.24
N PHE A 73 22.95 11.55 4.11
CA PHE A 73 22.38 10.80 5.23
C PHE A 73 23.48 10.18 6.10
N HIS A 74 23.50 10.50 7.39
CA HIS A 74 24.52 10.03 8.33
C HIS A 74 23.89 9.39 9.58
N PRO A 75 24.16 8.11 9.90
CA PRO A 75 25.04 7.16 9.20
C PRO A 75 24.37 6.53 7.96
N GLY A 76 24.98 6.65 6.78
CA GLY A 76 24.35 6.21 5.52
C GLY A 76 23.94 4.72 5.46
N LYS A 77 24.67 3.82 6.12
CA LYS A 77 24.30 2.39 6.21
C LYS A 77 23.00 2.16 6.98
N LEU A 78 22.71 2.99 8.00
CA LEU A 78 21.45 2.92 8.74
C LEU A 78 20.28 3.35 7.87
N PHE A 79 20.41 4.48 7.17
CA PHE A 79 19.37 4.94 6.25
C PHE A 79 19.17 4.00 5.06
N ALA A 80 20.23 3.40 4.54
CA ALA A 80 20.13 2.34 3.53
C ALA A 80 19.36 1.12 4.04
N LEU A 81 19.57 0.73 5.31
CA LEU A 81 18.82 -0.36 5.94
C LEU A 81 17.35 0.01 6.09
N ILE A 82 17.05 1.20 6.63
CA ILE A 82 15.67 1.68 6.83
C ILE A 82 14.93 1.81 5.50
N CYS A 83 15.57 2.40 4.48
CA CYS A 83 15.01 2.52 3.14
C CYS A 83 14.77 1.14 2.54
N GLY A 84 15.78 0.26 2.53
CA GLY A 84 15.66 -1.07 1.98
C GLY A 84 14.58 -1.91 2.68
N LEU A 85 14.46 -1.82 4.01
CA LEU A 85 13.40 -2.50 4.76
C LEU A 85 12.02 -1.91 4.47
N SER A 86 11.90 -0.58 4.38
CA SER A 86 10.65 0.10 4.04
C SER A 86 10.16 -0.31 2.66
N GLU A 87 11.05 -0.36 1.67
CA GLU A 87 10.71 -0.82 0.31
C GLU A 87 10.39 -2.31 0.28
N PHE A 88 11.19 -3.14 0.96
CA PHE A 88 11.02 -4.58 0.96
C PHE A 88 9.73 -5.01 1.66
N LEU A 89 9.58 -4.63 2.93
CA LEU A 89 8.44 -5.03 3.75
C LEU A 89 7.18 -4.26 3.35
N GLY A 90 7.30 -2.97 3.00
CA GLY A 90 6.18 -2.20 2.46
C GLY A 90 5.70 -2.75 1.13
N GLY A 91 6.61 -3.11 0.23
CA GLY A 91 6.29 -3.76 -1.05
C GLY A 91 5.58 -5.09 -0.88
N LEU A 92 6.10 -5.98 -0.03
CA LEU A 92 5.46 -7.26 0.28
C LEU A 92 4.10 -7.09 0.96
N GLY A 93 4.00 -6.16 1.91
CA GLY A 93 2.74 -5.81 2.57
C GLY A 93 1.70 -5.33 1.57
N LEU A 94 2.08 -4.45 0.64
CA LEU A 94 1.18 -3.95 -0.40
C LEU A 94 0.76 -5.09 -1.36
N ALA A 95 1.71 -5.92 -1.81
CA ALA A 95 1.45 -7.05 -2.71
C ALA A 95 0.45 -8.05 -2.11
N LEU A 96 0.64 -8.39 -0.84
CA LEU A 96 -0.24 -9.30 -0.12
C LEU A 96 -1.56 -8.63 0.31
N GLY A 97 -1.60 -7.30 0.34
CA GLY A 97 -2.69 -6.54 0.96
C GLY A 97 -2.76 -6.81 2.46
N LEU A 98 -1.61 -6.72 3.13
CA LEU A 98 -1.45 -6.90 4.56
C LEU A 98 -1.03 -5.57 5.18
N LEU A 99 -1.73 -5.10 6.21
CA LEU A 99 -1.50 -3.80 6.85
C LEU A 99 -1.45 -2.68 5.80
N THR A 100 -2.40 -2.70 4.85
CA THR A 100 -2.35 -1.90 3.61
C THR A 100 -2.05 -0.41 3.83
N PRO A 101 -2.64 0.30 4.81
CA PRO A 101 -2.32 1.70 5.05
C PRO A 101 -0.87 1.92 5.50
N LEU A 102 -0.30 0.98 6.29
CA LEU A 102 1.09 1.06 6.75
C LEU A 102 2.07 0.73 5.63
N ALA A 103 1.77 -0.29 4.83
CA ALA A 103 2.55 -0.64 3.65
C ALA A 103 2.59 0.52 2.63
N ALA A 104 1.44 1.16 2.39
CA ALA A 104 1.35 2.35 1.55
C ALA A 104 2.15 3.52 2.15
N ALA A 105 2.06 3.76 3.47
CA ALA A 105 2.82 4.82 4.13
C ALA A 105 4.33 4.65 3.95
N ALA A 106 4.84 3.42 4.09
CA ALA A 106 6.26 3.11 3.90
C ALA A 106 6.71 3.43 2.46
N ILE A 107 5.94 3.01 1.46
CA ILE A 107 6.25 3.28 0.05
C ILE A 107 6.19 4.79 -0.25
N ILE A 108 5.13 5.48 0.20
CA ILE A 108 4.97 6.92 0.03
C ILE A 108 6.16 7.67 0.65
N GLY A 109 6.56 7.33 1.87
CA GLY A 109 7.68 7.98 2.54
C GLY A 109 9.00 7.81 1.79
N VAL A 110 9.29 6.61 1.28
CA VAL A 110 10.49 6.37 0.46
C VAL A 110 10.43 7.15 -0.84
N MET A 111 9.28 7.21 -1.52
CA MET A 111 9.14 7.99 -2.75
C MET A 111 9.32 9.49 -2.51
N ILE A 112 8.81 10.03 -1.40
CA ILE A 112 9.05 11.43 -1.00
C ILE A 112 10.54 11.69 -0.79
N ASN A 113 11.24 10.83 -0.03
CA ASN A 113 12.69 10.98 0.16
C ASN A 113 13.46 10.90 -1.16
N ALA A 114 13.11 9.96 -2.03
CA ALA A 114 13.76 9.81 -3.33
C ALA A 114 13.50 11.04 -4.23
N MET A 115 12.31 11.61 -4.20
CA MET A 115 12.02 12.88 -4.89
C MET A 115 12.83 14.04 -4.31
N ALA A 116 12.91 14.16 -2.99
CA ALA A 116 13.63 15.25 -2.34
C ALA A 116 15.15 15.20 -2.56
N THR A 117 15.73 14.01 -2.68
CA THR A 117 17.20 13.84 -2.63
C THR A 117 17.82 13.41 -3.95
N VAL A 118 17.06 12.79 -4.85
CA VAL A 118 17.60 12.23 -6.10
C VAL A 118 16.94 12.84 -7.32
N THR A 119 15.61 12.80 -7.43
CA THR A 119 14.94 13.09 -8.72
C THR A 119 14.40 14.52 -8.84
N GLY A 120 14.16 15.21 -7.72
CA GLY A 120 13.54 16.55 -7.71
C GLY A 120 14.32 17.64 -8.44
N ALA A 121 15.65 17.55 -8.47
CA ALA A 121 16.50 18.51 -9.18
C ALA A 121 16.50 18.31 -10.71
N HIS A 122 16.05 17.15 -11.19
CA HIS A 122 16.10 16.78 -12.61
C HIS A 122 14.79 17.10 -13.36
N GLY A 123 13.81 17.73 -12.70
CA GLY A 123 12.54 18.09 -13.31
C GLY A 123 11.52 16.96 -13.31
N LEU A 124 10.61 16.97 -14.29
CA LEU A 124 9.45 16.06 -14.31
C LEU A 124 9.79 14.69 -14.91
N TRP A 125 10.37 14.66 -16.11
CA TRP A 125 10.41 13.47 -16.96
C TRP A 125 11.42 12.43 -16.50
N GLU A 126 11.01 11.16 -16.45
CA GLU A 126 11.89 10.06 -16.05
C GLU A 126 13.11 9.90 -16.97
N THR A 127 12.96 10.22 -18.26
CA THR A 127 14.06 10.18 -19.24
C THR A 127 15.24 11.08 -18.88
N ASP A 128 14.97 12.14 -18.13
CA ASP A 128 15.98 13.08 -17.64
C ASP A 128 16.39 12.78 -16.18
N GLY A 129 15.86 11.71 -15.58
CA GLY A 129 16.03 11.38 -14.16
C GLY A 129 15.06 12.09 -13.22
N GLY A 130 13.96 12.62 -13.75
CA GLY A 130 12.95 13.40 -13.04
C GLY A 130 12.00 12.58 -12.15
N VAL A 131 11.03 13.28 -11.53
CA VAL A 131 10.17 12.73 -10.46
C VAL A 131 9.01 11.86 -10.95
N GLU A 132 8.72 11.81 -12.25
CA GLU A 132 7.55 11.16 -12.84
C GLU A 132 7.28 9.76 -12.29
N TYR A 133 8.29 8.88 -12.30
CA TYR A 133 8.13 7.51 -11.83
C TYR A 133 7.83 7.43 -10.33
N ASN A 134 8.52 8.24 -9.51
CA ASN A 134 8.29 8.30 -8.07
C ASN A 134 6.88 8.79 -7.73
N VAL A 135 6.39 9.78 -8.46
CA VAL A 135 5.02 10.29 -8.33
C VAL A 135 4.01 9.20 -8.69
N CYS A 136 4.21 8.48 -9.80
CA CYS A 136 3.33 7.38 -10.17
C CYS A 136 3.25 6.30 -9.08
N ILE A 137 4.38 5.88 -8.52
CA ILE A 137 4.40 4.88 -7.44
C ILE A 137 3.69 5.41 -6.19
N ALA A 138 3.99 6.64 -5.77
CA ALA A 138 3.40 7.24 -4.56
C ALA A 138 1.88 7.38 -4.70
N VAL A 139 1.40 7.83 -5.87
CA VAL A 139 -0.04 7.98 -6.14
C VAL A 139 -0.72 6.61 -6.20
N VAL A 140 -0.11 5.59 -6.77
CA VAL A 140 -0.66 4.23 -6.77
C VAL A 140 -0.75 3.68 -5.34
N ALA A 141 0.29 3.85 -4.53
CA ALA A 141 0.27 3.43 -3.12
C ALA A 141 -0.85 4.15 -2.34
N LEU A 142 -1.00 5.46 -2.56
CA LEU A 142 -2.07 6.26 -1.95
C LEU A 142 -3.45 5.82 -2.42
N ALA A 143 -3.62 5.56 -3.71
CA ALA A 143 -4.87 5.07 -4.29
C ALA A 143 -5.25 3.70 -3.71
N VAL A 144 -4.28 2.78 -3.55
CA VAL A 144 -4.51 1.48 -2.90
C VAL A 144 -4.91 1.67 -1.43
N ALA A 145 -4.30 2.59 -0.70
CA ALA A 145 -4.72 2.91 0.67
C ALA A 145 -6.15 3.48 0.73
N ALA A 146 -6.51 4.33 -0.24
CA ALA A 146 -7.85 4.92 -0.35
C ALA A 146 -8.92 3.90 -0.75
N ILE A 147 -8.61 2.98 -1.67
CA ILE A 147 -9.50 1.90 -2.10
C ILE A 147 -9.61 0.81 -1.02
N GLY A 148 -8.52 0.59 -0.26
CA GLY A 148 -8.38 -0.47 0.72
C GLY A 148 -7.74 -1.74 0.15
N PRO A 149 -7.54 -2.77 1.00
CA PRO A 149 -6.85 -4.02 0.63
C PRO A 149 -7.52 -4.79 -0.52
N GLY A 150 -8.85 -4.67 -0.65
CA GLY A 150 -9.64 -5.44 -1.60
C GLY A 150 -9.99 -6.85 -1.12
N ARG A 151 -10.86 -7.54 -1.87
CA ARG A 151 -11.38 -8.87 -1.49
C ARG A 151 -10.32 -9.97 -1.53
N LEU A 152 -9.36 -9.86 -2.46
CA LEU A 152 -8.28 -10.84 -2.69
C LEU A 152 -7.02 -10.49 -1.88
N ALA A 153 -7.19 -9.94 -0.68
CA ALA A 153 -6.09 -9.58 0.21
C ALA A 153 -6.00 -10.53 1.41
N VAL A 154 -4.79 -10.67 1.94
CA VAL A 154 -4.53 -11.49 3.12
C VAL A 154 -5.13 -10.86 4.39
N ASP A 155 -5.31 -9.52 4.43
CA ASP A 155 -6.00 -8.81 5.53
C ASP A 155 -7.47 -9.22 5.73
N ARG A 156 -8.05 -10.11 4.92
CA ARG A 156 -9.41 -10.63 5.19
C ARG A 156 -9.56 -11.24 6.59
N PHE A 157 -8.46 -11.67 7.20
CA PHE A 157 -8.42 -12.26 8.55
C PHE A 157 -8.14 -11.25 9.66
N PHE A 158 -7.58 -10.08 9.31
CA PHE A 158 -7.20 -9.02 10.23
C PHE A 158 -7.73 -7.72 9.61
N ARG A 159 -8.94 -7.26 10.00
CA ARG A 159 -9.68 -6.15 9.35
C ARG A 159 -9.02 -4.77 9.59
N TRP A 160 -7.71 -4.65 9.38
CA TRP A 160 -6.93 -3.45 9.60
C TRP A 160 -6.91 -2.62 8.32
N GLY A 161 -7.71 -1.54 8.31
CA GLY A 161 -7.84 -0.64 7.16
C GLY A 161 -8.87 -1.16 6.17
N THR A 162 -10.06 -0.56 6.19
CA THR A 162 -11.16 -0.92 5.27
C THR A 162 -11.10 -0.15 3.95
N GLY A 163 -10.14 0.75 3.82
CA GLY A 163 -10.10 1.76 2.76
C GLY A 163 -10.97 2.97 3.14
N GLY A 164 -10.74 4.07 2.45
CA GLY A 164 -11.38 5.35 2.69
C GLY A 164 -10.39 6.50 2.80
N TRP A 165 -10.95 7.72 2.86
CA TRP A 165 -10.18 8.93 3.08
C TRP A 165 -9.37 8.93 4.39
N PRO A 166 -9.85 8.36 5.52
CA PRO A 166 -9.06 8.31 6.76
C PRO A 166 -7.79 7.48 6.60
N GLU A 167 -7.86 6.30 5.97
CA GLU A 167 -6.72 5.43 5.72
C GLU A 167 -5.73 6.04 4.72
N ALA A 168 -6.23 6.70 3.68
CA ALA A 168 -5.40 7.43 2.72
C ALA A 168 -4.68 8.61 3.40
N ALA A 169 -5.40 9.40 4.19
CA ALA A 169 -4.82 10.51 4.95
C ALA A 169 -3.83 10.03 5.99
N PHE A 170 -4.11 8.92 6.67
CA PHE A 170 -3.18 8.27 7.59
C PHE A 170 -1.91 7.82 6.86
N ALA A 171 -2.04 7.13 5.73
CA ALA A 171 -0.89 6.65 4.96
C ALA A 171 -0.02 7.81 4.45
N LEU A 172 -0.65 8.85 3.89
CA LEU A 172 0.03 10.04 3.42
C LEU A 172 0.70 10.81 4.56
N GLY A 173 -0.02 11.02 5.66
CA GLY A 173 0.47 11.74 6.83
C GLY A 173 1.64 11.02 7.49
N LEU A 174 1.50 9.71 7.74
CA LEU A 174 2.56 8.91 8.34
C LEU A 174 3.79 8.83 7.41
N GLY A 175 3.58 8.56 6.12
CA GLY A 175 4.67 8.51 5.13
C GLY A 175 5.39 9.85 5.00
N GLY A 176 4.63 10.95 4.96
CA GLY A 176 5.17 12.31 4.90
C GLY A 176 5.95 12.70 6.15
N ILE A 177 5.43 12.40 7.35
CA ILE A 177 6.13 12.65 8.63
C ILE A 177 7.42 11.83 8.68
N ALA A 178 7.38 10.54 8.35
CA ALA A 178 8.55 9.68 8.35
C ALA A 178 9.63 10.18 7.38
N ALA A 179 9.23 10.61 6.18
CA ALA A 179 10.14 11.22 5.20
C ALA A 179 10.74 12.53 5.74
N ALA A 180 9.91 13.43 6.27
CA ALA A 180 10.38 14.70 6.83
C ALA A 180 11.39 14.48 7.97
N ILE A 181 11.11 13.56 8.89
CA ILE A 181 12.06 13.19 9.95
C ILE A 181 13.38 12.73 9.32
N ALA A 182 13.33 11.78 8.39
CA ALA A 182 14.52 11.23 7.77
C ALA A 182 15.38 12.27 7.05
N LEU A 183 14.79 13.32 6.48
CA LEU A 183 15.52 14.41 5.80
C LEU A 183 16.18 15.41 6.76
N ILE A 184 15.78 15.42 8.04
CA ILE A 184 16.29 16.37 9.05
C ILE A 184 17.43 15.76 9.87
N ILE A 185 17.48 14.43 9.99
CA ILE A 185 18.47 13.69 10.79
C ILE A 185 19.64 13.17 9.96
#